data_AF-A0A4Q6AT74-F1
#
_entry.id   AF-A0A4Q6AT74-F1
#
_cell.length_a   1.000
_cell.length_b   1.000
_cell.length_c   1.000
_cell.angle_alpha   90.00
_cell.angle_beta   90.00
_cell.angle_gamma   90.00
#
_symmetry.space_group_name_H-M   'P 1'
#
loop_
_entity.id
_entity.type
_entity.pdbx_description
1 polymer ?
#
loop_
_entity_poly.entity_id
_entity_poly.type
_entity_poly.pdbx_seq_one_letter_code
_entity_poly.pdbx_strand_id
1 'polypeptide(L)'
;MRDAETGIVWETSICGFPVGLIGIESRTVKRIGEIPNDGPDSWTGGTLYPQSSKKVARAINSYSNTMPVVVLANLSGFDGSPESLRRLQLEYGAEIGRAAVNFKGPLIFIVVSRYHGGAYVVFSKTLNPSMRSVALEATYASVIGGAPAAAVVFPRQVLKNVFADPQIIDAQNKLKKRQMTKAQYDDLYQTVHLEHQAKVATEFEKIHTVERAQKVGSIDAIIGAGQLRAFIGSELEFGVKKYLEAAKVPSKK
;
A
#
# COMPACT_ATOMS: atom_id res chain seq x y z
N MET A 1 -14.51 -16.45 -2.55
CA MET A 1 -13.33 -16.81 -1.74
C MET A 1 -13.50 -16.10 -0.42
N ARG A 2 -13.65 -16.83 0.69
CA ARG A 2 -13.83 -16.26 2.04
C ARG A 2 -12.52 -15.61 2.50
N ASP A 3 -12.60 -14.56 3.30
CA ASP A 3 -11.45 -13.83 3.88
C ASP A 3 -10.58 -13.10 2.83
N ALA A 4 -11.12 -12.92 1.62
CA ALA A 4 -10.46 -12.25 0.50
C ALA A 4 -11.13 -10.91 0.16
N GLU A 5 -11.90 -10.35 1.08
CA GLU A 5 -12.72 -9.15 0.88
C GLU A 5 -11.85 -7.91 0.64
N THR A 6 -10.62 -7.86 1.17
CA THR A 6 -9.71 -6.72 0.98
C THR A 6 -9.13 -6.60 -0.42
N GLY A 7 -9.16 -7.68 -1.21
CA GLY A 7 -8.80 -7.68 -2.63
C GLY A 7 -10.05 -7.66 -3.50
N ILE A 8 -10.34 -6.55 -4.14
CA ILE A 8 -11.49 -6.40 -5.05
C ILE A 8 -11.03 -6.74 -6.46
N VAL A 9 -11.80 -7.57 -7.16
CA VAL A 9 -11.54 -7.98 -8.54
C VAL A 9 -12.82 -7.81 -9.31
N TRP A 10 -12.75 -7.15 -10.45
CA TRP A 10 -13.91 -6.78 -11.25
C TRP A 10 -13.54 -6.75 -12.75
N GLU A 11 -14.42 -7.22 -13.63
CA GLU A 11 -14.29 -7.04 -15.08
C GLU A 11 -15.19 -5.88 -15.53
N THR A 12 -14.62 -4.88 -16.19
CA THR A 12 -15.35 -3.66 -16.59
C THR A 12 -14.84 -3.12 -17.92
N SER A 13 -15.43 -2.02 -18.39
CA SER A 13 -14.92 -1.27 -19.53
C SER A 13 -14.45 0.12 -19.11
N ILE A 14 -13.25 0.51 -19.51
CA ILE A 14 -12.73 1.87 -19.34
C ILE A 14 -12.42 2.43 -20.72
N CYS A 15 -13.06 3.55 -21.07
CA CYS A 15 -12.87 4.22 -22.37
C CYS A 15 -13.06 3.29 -23.58
N GLY A 16 -13.99 2.34 -23.49
CA GLY A 16 -14.29 1.36 -24.55
C GLY A 16 -13.41 0.11 -24.54
N PHE A 17 -12.36 0.05 -23.72
CA PHE A 17 -11.52 -1.15 -23.57
C PHE A 17 -12.05 -2.04 -22.45
N PRO A 18 -12.14 -3.38 -22.66
CA PRO A 18 -12.36 -4.32 -21.57
C PRO A 18 -11.13 -4.36 -20.66
N VAL A 19 -11.35 -4.35 -19.34
CA VAL A 19 -10.29 -4.24 -18.33
C VAL A 19 -10.61 -5.15 -17.15
N GLY A 20 -9.60 -5.90 -16.72
CA GLY A 20 -9.55 -6.51 -15.40
C GLY A 20 -9.14 -5.46 -14.37
N LEU A 21 -10.09 -4.97 -13.60
CA LEU A 21 -9.87 -3.99 -12.54
C LEU A 21 -9.60 -4.69 -11.21
N ILE A 22 -8.49 -4.34 -10.57
CA ILE A 22 -8.13 -4.80 -9.23
C ILE A 22 -8.10 -3.58 -8.31
N GLY A 23 -8.83 -3.65 -7.20
CA GLY A 23 -8.85 -2.61 -6.18
C GLY A 23 -8.49 -3.18 -4.82
N ILE A 24 -8.04 -2.32 -3.91
CA ILE A 24 -7.77 -2.67 -2.52
C ILE A 24 -8.78 -1.93 -1.65
N GLU A 25 -9.52 -2.66 -0.81
CA GLU A 25 -10.51 -2.05 0.09
C GLU A 25 -9.80 -1.14 1.10
N SER A 26 -10.28 0.09 1.22
CA SER A 26 -9.71 1.11 2.09
C SER A 26 -10.35 1.12 3.47
N ARG A 27 -11.54 0.53 3.61
CA ARG A 27 -12.25 0.43 4.89
C ARG A 27 -11.86 -0.84 5.62
N THR A 28 -12.00 -0.79 6.93
CA THR A 28 -11.86 -1.98 7.77
C THR A 28 -13.06 -2.91 7.53
N VAL A 29 -12.79 -4.17 7.24
CA VAL A 29 -13.82 -5.19 7.03
C VAL A 29 -13.88 -6.10 8.24
N LYS A 30 -15.09 -6.35 8.74
CA LYS A 30 -15.33 -7.23 9.88
C LYS A 30 -15.06 -8.68 9.48
N ARG A 31 -14.33 -9.42 10.32
CA ARG A 31 -14.14 -10.86 10.16
C ARG A 31 -15.42 -11.62 10.50
N ILE A 32 -15.70 -12.68 9.74
CA ILE A 32 -16.88 -13.53 9.94
C ILE A 32 -16.41 -14.91 10.41
N GLY A 33 -17.00 -15.41 11.49
CA GLY A 33 -16.70 -16.72 12.08
C GLY A 33 -15.65 -16.66 13.20
N GLU A 34 -14.97 -17.77 13.43
CA GLU A 34 -13.94 -17.89 14.48
C GLU A 34 -12.69 -17.09 14.11
N ILE A 35 -12.25 -16.25 15.05
CA ILE A 35 -11.10 -15.35 14.90
C ILE A 35 -9.98 -15.87 15.83
N PRO A 36 -8.83 -16.31 15.28
CA PRO A 36 -7.69 -16.70 16.09
C PRO A 36 -7.11 -15.51 16.88
N ASN A 37 -6.64 -15.77 18.11
CA ASN A 37 -6.06 -14.74 18.99
C ASN A 37 -4.69 -14.22 18.52
N ASP A 38 -4.07 -14.87 17.53
CA ASP A 38 -2.74 -14.54 17.02
C ASP A 38 -2.76 -13.97 15.60
N GLY A 39 -3.94 -13.49 15.19
CA GLY A 39 -4.12 -12.67 14.01
C GLY A 39 -4.88 -11.40 14.34
N PRO A 40 -5.22 -10.60 13.31
CA PRO A 40 -5.93 -9.34 13.52
C PRO A 40 -7.42 -9.57 13.81
N ASP A 41 -8.01 -8.75 14.68
CA ASP A 41 -9.44 -8.80 15.01
C ASP A 41 -10.34 -8.43 13.81
N SER A 42 -9.81 -7.65 12.88
CA SER A 42 -10.50 -7.17 11.68
C SER A 42 -9.56 -7.16 10.49
N TRP A 43 -10.10 -7.20 9.27
CA TRP A 43 -9.31 -6.94 8.07
C TRP A 43 -9.09 -5.45 7.91
N THR A 44 -7.89 -4.97 8.21
CA THR A 44 -7.54 -3.55 8.07
C THR A 44 -7.49 -3.16 6.60
N GLY A 45 -8.06 -2.00 6.27
CA GLY A 45 -8.03 -1.45 4.92
C GLY A 45 -6.60 -1.21 4.44
N GLY A 46 -6.39 -1.39 3.13
CA GLY A 46 -5.10 -1.22 2.48
C GLY A 46 -4.07 -2.34 2.69
N THR A 47 -4.42 -3.38 3.46
CA THR A 47 -3.55 -4.51 3.75
C THR A 47 -3.95 -5.74 2.95
N LEU A 48 -2.93 -6.42 2.39
CA LEU A 48 -3.11 -7.73 1.76
C LEU A 48 -2.93 -8.85 2.79
N TYR A 49 -3.99 -9.63 2.95
CA TYR A 49 -4.08 -10.87 3.73
C TYR A 49 -3.97 -12.10 2.83
N PRO A 50 -3.74 -13.32 3.36
CA PRO A 50 -3.37 -14.47 2.54
C PRO A 50 -4.35 -14.78 1.41
N GLN A 51 -5.65 -14.81 1.71
CA GLN A 51 -6.68 -15.11 0.70
C GLN A 51 -6.87 -13.95 -0.28
N SER A 52 -6.75 -12.69 0.17
CA SER A 52 -6.78 -11.53 -0.73
C SER A 52 -5.57 -11.52 -1.68
N SER A 53 -4.36 -11.87 -1.20
CA SER A 53 -3.16 -11.99 -2.03
C SER A 53 -3.33 -13.09 -3.09
N LYS A 54 -3.84 -14.25 -2.67
CA LYS A 54 -4.17 -15.36 -3.59
C LYS A 54 -5.21 -14.95 -4.63
N LYS A 55 -6.25 -14.21 -4.22
CA LYS A 55 -7.29 -13.70 -5.12
C LYS A 55 -6.71 -12.75 -6.16
N VAL A 56 -5.88 -11.80 -5.75
CA VAL A 56 -5.20 -10.85 -6.65
C VAL A 56 -4.29 -11.58 -7.64
N ALA A 57 -3.44 -12.50 -7.16
CA ALA A 57 -2.55 -13.27 -8.03
C ALA A 57 -3.33 -14.11 -9.06
N ARG A 58 -4.43 -14.76 -8.65
CA ARG A 58 -5.31 -15.52 -9.55
C ARG A 58 -5.95 -14.62 -10.61
N ALA A 59 -6.41 -13.44 -10.23
CA ALA A 59 -7.02 -12.48 -11.15
C ALA A 59 -6.02 -12.00 -12.21
N ILE A 60 -4.80 -11.61 -11.81
CA ILE A 60 -3.75 -11.20 -12.76
C ILE A 60 -3.46 -12.33 -13.76
N ASN A 61 -3.33 -13.57 -13.27
CA ASN A 61 -3.09 -14.71 -14.15
C ASN A 61 -4.27 -14.98 -15.10
N SER A 62 -5.52 -14.86 -14.64
CA SER A 62 -6.69 -15.10 -15.49
C SER A 62 -6.88 -14.05 -16.59
N TYR A 63 -6.47 -12.81 -16.36
CA TYR A 63 -6.56 -11.74 -17.36
C TYR A 63 -5.40 -11.73 -18.36
N SER A 64 -4.29 -12.41 -18.04
CA SER A 64 -3.12 -12.51 -18.92
C SER A 64 -3.48 -13.03 -20.31
N ASN A 65 -2.96 -12.38 -21.35
CA ASN A 65 -3.23 -12.66 -22.76
C ASN A 65 -4.71 -12.52 -23.19
N THR A 66 -5.58 -12.00 -22.32
CA THR A 66 -7.02 -11.87 -22.57
C THR A 66 -7.47 -10.41 -22.54
N MET A 67 -7.09 -9.66 -21.49
CA MET A 67 -7.41 -8.24 -21.37
C MET A 67 -6.36 -7.48 -20.54
N PRO A 68 -6.21 -6.16 -20.73
CA PRO A 68 -5.41 -5.31 -19.86
C PRO A 68 -5.85 -5.38 -18.39
N VAL A 69 -4.91 -5.13 -17.48
CA VAL A 69 -5.19 -5.03 -16.05
C VAL A 69 -4.91 -3.61 -15.56
N VAL A 70 -5.85 -3.07 -14.77
CA VAL A 70 -5.68 -1.80 -14.05
C VAL A 70 -5.76 -2.10 -12.55
N VAL A 71 -4.75 -1.69 -11.79
CA VAL A 71 -4.69 -1.84 -10.34
C VAL A 71 -4.82 -0.48 -9.68
N LEU A 72 -5.86 -0.28 -8.86
CA LEU A 72 -6.03 0.87 -7.98
C LEU A 72 -5.47 0.52 -6.60
N ALA A 73 -4.24 0.97 -6.35
CA ALA A 73 -3.44 0.57 -5.20
C ALA A 73 -3.52 1.60 -4.07
N ASN A 74 -4.16 1.18 -2.97
CA ASN A 74 -3.94 1.74 -1.64
C ASN A 74 -3.29 0.64 -0.79
N LEU A 75 -2.00 0.39 -0.99
CA LEU A 75 -1.30 -0.74 -0.39
C LEU A 75 -0.34 -0.27 0.71
N SER A 76 -0.75 -0.47 1.97
CA SER A 76 0.09 -0.29 3.15
C SER A 76 1.06 -1.45 3.37
N GLY A 77 0.81 -2.60 2.73
CA GLY A 77 1.70 -3.75 2.75
C GLY A 77 0.96 -5.08 2.85
N PHE A 78 1.67 -6.08 3.34
CA PHE A 78 1.15 -7.41 3.65
C PHE A 78 1.00 -7.57 5.16
N ASP A 79 0.03 -8.39 5.58
CA ASP A 79 -0.14 -8.69 6.98
C ASP A 79 0.98 -9.62 7.50
N GLY A 80 1.64 -9.19 8.57
CA GLY A 80 2.77 -9.90 9.18
C GLY A 80 2.39 -10.72 10.42
N SER A 81 1.11 -10.89 10.72
CA SER A 81 0.69 -11.60 11.93
C SER A 81 1.08 -13.08 11.90
N PRO A 82 1.30 -13.72 13.07
CA PRO A 82 1.51 -15.17 13.14
C PRO A 82 0.44 -15.98 12.39
N GLU A 83 -0.83 -15.57 12.47
CA GLU A 83 -1.91 -16.19 11.70
C GLU A 83 -1.62 -16.15 10.20
N SER A 84 -1.37 -14.96 9.63
CA SER A 84 -1.17 -14.80 8.19
C SER A 84 0.08 -15.52 7.70
N LEU A 85 1.17 -15.47 8.46
CA LEU A 85 2.40 -16.18 8.11
C LEU A 85 2.19 -17.70 8.07
N ARG A 86 1.48 -18.28 9.04
CA ARG A 86 1.11 -19.71 9.00
C ARG A 86 0.15 -20.04 7.86
N ARG A 87 -0.70 -19.09 7.47
CA ARG A 87 -1.61 -19.20 6.32
C ARG A 87 -0.94 -18.87 4.97
N LEU A 88 0.38 -19.03 4.87
CA LEU A 88 1.15 -18.94 3.63
C LEU A 88 1.19 -17.53 3.01
N GLN A 89 1.15 -16.47 3.83
CA GLN A 89 1.21 -15.10 3.33
C GLN A 89 2.42 -14.83 2.43
N LEU A 90 3.59 -15.38 2.76
CA LEU A 90 4.80 -15.20 1.97
C LEU A 90 4.68 -15.85 0.59
N GLU A 91 4.08 -17.04 0.51
CA GLU A 91 3.87 -17.74 -0.76
C GLU A 91 2.85 -17.00 -1.63
N TYR A 92 1.71 -16.59 -1.07
CA TYR A 92 0.70 -15.86 -1.82
C TYR A 92 1.14 -14.44 -2.18
N GLY A 93 2.00 -13.82 -1.39
CA GLY A 93 2.68 -12.57 -1.78
C GLY A 93 3.61 -12.80 -2.97
N ALA A 94 4.43 -13.85 -2.94
CA ALA A 94 5.30 -14.22 -4.06
C ALA A 94 4.52 -14.61 -5.34
N GLU A 95 3.33 -15.20 -5.21
CA GLU A 95 2.44 -15.47 -6.34
C GLU A 95 2.00 -14.21 -7.08
N ILE A 96 1.79 -13.08 -6.38
CA ILE A 96 1.49 -11.80 -7.03
C ILE A 96 2.69 -11.36 -7.88
N GLY A 97 3.89 -11.38 -7.32
CA GLY A 97 5.11 -11.02 -8.05
C GLY A 97 5.32 -11.91 -9.27
N ARG A 98 5.12 -13.22 -9.13
CA ARG A 98 5.19 -14.19 -10.25
C ARG A 98 4.12 -13.89 -11.31
N ALA A 99 2.89 -13.58 -10.90
CA ALA A 99 1.81 -13.23 -11.82
C ALA A 99 2.14 -11.94 -12.60
N ALA A 100 2.66 -10.92 -11.92
CA ALA A 100 3.07 -9.66 -12.53
C ALA A 100 4.22 -9.86 -13.55
N VAL A 101 5.26 -10.63 -13.19
CA VAL A 101 6.38 -10.97 -14.10
C VAL A 101 5.89 -11.68 -15.37
N ASN A 102 5.00 -12.66 -15.21
CA ASN A 102 4.52 -13.50 -16.32
C ASN A 102 3.33 -12.91 -17.09
N PHE A 103 2.79 -11.77 -16.64
CA PHE A 103 1.62 -11.15 -17.24
C PHE A 103 1.89 -10.72 -18.69
N LYS A 104 0.99 -11.10 -19.60
CA LYS A 104 1.05 -10.75 -21.01
C LYS A 104 -0.06 -9.79 -21.37
N GLY A 105 0.29 -8.52 -21.56
CA GLY A 105 -0.64 -7.45 -21.89
C GLY A 105 -0.29 -6.17 -21.12
N PRO A 106 -1.06 -5.09 -21.31
CA PRO A 106 -0.85 -3.84 -20.57
C PRO A 106 -1.24 -4.00 -19.10
N LEU A 107 -0.34 -3.60 -18.20
CA LEU A 107 -0.56 -3.64 -16.76
C LEU A 107 -0.36 -2.24 -16.17
N ILE A 108 -1.44 -1.56 -15.82
CA ILE A 108 -1.41 -0.19 -15.32
C ILE A 108 -1.60 -0.23 -13.80
N PHE A 109 -0.58 0.18 -13.06
CA PHE A 109 -0.58 0.25 -11.60
C PHE A 109 -0.70 1.70 -11.15
N ILE A 110 -1.74 2.02 -10.38
CA ILE A 110 -2.10 3.38 -10.01
C ILE A 110 -2.12 3.49 -8.49
N VAL A 111 -1.18 4.23 -7.92
CA VAL A 111 -1.17 4.56 -6.49
C VAL A 111 -2.23 5.62 -6.23
N VAL A 112 -3.26 5.25 -5.45
CA VAL A 112 -4.38 6.15 -5.11
C VAL A 112 -4.32 6.68 -3.68
N SER A 113 -3.45 6.13 -2.83
CA SER A 113 -3.25 6.65 -1.48
C SER A 113 -1.86 6.33 -0.93
N ARG A 114 -1.62 5.09 -0.50
CA ARG A 114 -0.33 4.67 0.05
C ARG A 114 0.27 3.53 -0.77
N TYR A 115 1.59 3.52 -0.86
CA TYR A 115 2.36 2.48 -1.50
C TYR A 115 3.65 2.23 -0.71
N HIS A 116 3.59 1.26 0.20
CA HIS A 116 4.67 1.00 1.15
C HIS A 116 5.33 -0.38 0.99
N GLY A 117 6.65 -0.41 1.19
CA GLY A 117 7.41 -1.62 1.54
C GLY A 117 7.16 -2.84 0.65
N GLY A 118 6.66 -3.93 1.25
CA GLY A 118 6.47 -5.21 0.56
C GLY A 118 5.52 -5.14 -0.64
N ALA A 119 4.55 -4.22 -0.64
CA ALA A 119 3.68 -4.02 -1.78
C ALA A 119 4.43 -3.50 -3.01
N TYR A 120 5.47 -2.68 -2.80
CA TYR A 120 6.34 -2.21 -3.87
C TYR A 120 7.03 -3.33 -4.60
N VAL A 121 7.51 -4.33 -3.85
CA VAL A 121 8.31 -5.41 -4.39
C VAL A 121 7.52 -6.25 -5.41
N VAL A 122 6.24 -6.51 -5.15
CA VAL A 122 5.40 -7.39 -5.99
C VAL A 122 4.71 -6.66 -7.16
N PHE A 123 4.70 -5.33 -7.15
CA PHE A 123 4.16 -4.48 -8.21
C PHE A 123 5.20 -3.47 -8.75
N SER A 124 6.48 -3.82 -8.67
CA SER A 124 7.53 -2.99 -9.24
C SER A 124 7.47 -3.04 -10.77
N LYS A 125 7.55 -1.87 -11.42
CA LYS A 125 7.67 -1.77 -12.89
C LYS A 125 8.88 -2.53 -13.45
N THR A 126 9.90 -2.78 -12.63
CA THR A 126 11.06 -3.58 -13.04
C THR A 126 10.73 -5.06 -13.26
N LEU A 127 9.59 -5.54 -12.75
CA LEU A 127 9.15 -6.93 -12.92
C LEU A 127 8.64 -7.21 -14.33
N ASN A 128 8.07 -6.21 -15.01
CA ASN A 128 7.45 -6.40 -16.31
C ASN A 128 7.54 -5.11 -17.14
N PRO A 129 8.17 -5.13 -18.34
CA PRO A 129 8.33 -3.94 -19.18
C PRO A 129 7.02 -3.40 -19.76
N SER A 130 5.93 -4.17 -19.69
CA SER A 130 4.56 -3.73 -20.04
C SER A 130 3.82 -3.10 -18.85
N MET A 131 4.46 -3.04 -17.67
CA MET A 131 3.88 -2.39 -16.50
C MET A 131 4.13 -0.87 -16.55
N ARG A 132 3.05 -0.11 -16.38
CA ARG A 132 3.07 1.34 -16.20
C ARG A 132 2.73 1.65 -14.76
N SER A 133 3.58 2.38 -14.04
CA SER A 133 3.36 2.74 -12.64
C SER A 133 3.14 4.25 -12.51
N VAL A 134 1.98 4.66 -12.02
CA VAL A 134 1.64 6.08 -11.82
C VAL A 134 1.08 6.33 -10.43
N ALA A 135 1.18 7.56 -9.96
CA ALA A 135 0.62 7.99 -8.69
C ALA A 135 -0.34 9.15 -8.88
N LEU A 136 -1.37 9.22 -8.04
CA LEU A 136 -2.16 10.44 -7.89
C LEU A 136 -1.36 11.47 -7.09
N GLU A 137 -1.64 12.75 -7.33
CA GLU A 137 -1.20 13.83 -6.46
C GLU A 137 -1.57 13.57 -4.99
N ALA A 138 -0.75 14.06 -4.06
CA ALA A 138 -0.96 13.90 -2.61
C ALA A 138 -1.03 12.44 -2.12
N THR A 139 -0.41 11.50 -2.83
CA THR A 139 -0.21 10.11 -2.38
C THR A 139 1.21 9.91 -1.81
N TYR A 140 1.46 8.75 -1.21
CA TYR A 140 2.74 8.43 -0.56
C TYR A 140 3.35 7.14 -1.13
N ALA A 141 4.65 7.19 -1.44
CA ALA A 141 5.43 6.03 -1.87
C ALA A 141 6.76 5.97 -1.10
N SER A 142 6.94 4.92 -0.29
CA SER A 142 8.11 4.80 0.58
C SER A 142 8.37 3.35 1.03
N VAL A 143 9.52 3.07 1.64
CA VAL A 143 9.80 1.73 2.19
C VAL A 143 8.91 1.43 3.41
N ILE A 144 8.61 2.45 4.21
CA ILE A 144 7.83 2.35 5.44
C ILE A 144 6.97 3.62 5.58
N GLY A 145 5.76 3.49 6.14
CA GLY A 145 4.90 4.65 6.39
C GLY A 145 5.43 5.55 7.52
N GLY A 146 4.98 6.80 7.59
CA GLY A 146 5.46 7.75 8.61
C GLY A 146 5.20 7.27 10.04
N ALA A 147 3.99 6.78 10.34
CA ALA A 147 3.62 6.30 11.67
C ALA A 147 4.52 5.14 12.16
N PRO A 148 4.72 4.04 11.40
CA PRO A 148 5.64 2.99 11.81
C PRO A 148 7.12 3.43 11.79
N ALA A 149 7.52 4.36 10.92
CA ALA A 149 8.86 4.95 10.98
C ALA A 149 9.09 5.69 12.30
N ALA A 150 8.16 6.53 12.73
CA ALA A 150 8.23 7.24 14.00
C ALA A 150 8.29 6.28 15.19
N ALA A 151 7.47 5.23 15.18
CA ALA A 151 7.38 4.26 16.26
C ALA A 151 8.64 3.38 16.39
N VAL A 152 9.20 2.92 15.26
CA VAL A 152 10.21 1.85 15.26
C VAL A 152 11.59 2.35 14.86
N VAL A 153 11.68 3.27 13.91
CA VAL A 153 12.96 3.79 13.39
C VAL A 153 13.44 4.99 14.19
N PHE A 154 12.51 5.85 14.63
CA PHE A 154 12.83 7.09 15.34
C PHE A 154 12.34 7.18 16.81
N PRO A 155 12.27 6.08 17.61
CA PRO A 155 11.74 6.15 18.97
C PRO A 155 12.55 7.09 19.87
N ARG A 156 13.88 7.14 19.69
CA ARG A 156 14.75 8.05 20.45
C ARG A 156 14.43 9.52 20.19
N GLN A 157 14.12 9.87 18.93
CA GLN A 157 13.77 11.24 18.56
C GLN A 157 12.39 11.61 19.12
N VAL A 158 11.43 10.69 19.05
CA VAL A 158 10.10 10.88 19.66
C VAL A 158 10.24 11.11 21.16
N LEU A 159 10.95 10.23 21.88
CA LEU A 159 11.16 10.36 23.33
C LEU A 159 11.87 11.67 23.69
N LYS A 160 12.90 12.07 22.94
CA LYS A 160 13.59 13.34 23.14
C LYS A 160 12.62 14.52 23.04
N ASN A 161 11.74 14.51 22.04
CA ASN A 161 10.75 15.57 21.86
C ASN A 161 9.69 15.57 22.97
N VAL A 162 9.21 14.39 23.38
CA VAL A 162 8.25 14.23 24.48
C VAL A 162 8.80 14.77 25.80
N PHE A 163 10.04 14.42 26.16
CA PHE A 163 10.64 14.90 27.41
C PHE A 163 11.09 16.37 27.36
N ALA A 164 11.22 16.94 26.17
CA ALA A 164 11.41 18.37 25.98
C ALA A 164 10.08 19.16 25.96
N ASP A 165 8.93 18.48 25.95
CA ASP A 165 7.63 19.14 25.91
C ASP A 165 7.33 19.88 27.23
N PRO A 166 6.96 21.17 27.19
CA PRO A 166 6.63 21.94 28.39
C PRO A 166 5.56 21.30 29.27
N GLN A 167 4.57 20.61 28.66
CA GLN A 167 3.51 19.94 29.41
C GLN A 167 4.06 18.76 30.23
N ILE A 168 5.00 18.00 29.68
CA ILE A 168 5.65 16.88 30.37
C ILE A 168 6.59 17.39 31.45
N ILE A 169 7.35 18.44 31.18
CA ILE A 169 8.25 19.06 32.17
C ILE A 169 7.45 19.58 33.37
N ASP A 170 6.35 20.29 33.13
CA ASP A 170 5.46 20.77 34.21
C ASP A 170 4.82 19.62 34.98
N ALA A 171 4.33 18.60 34.28
CA ALA A 171 3.74 17.42 34.90
C ALA A 171 4.74 16.64 35.77
N GLN A 172 6.00 16.50 35.34
CA GLN A 172 7.07 15.92 36.15
C GLN A 172 7.31 16.72 37.44
N ASN A 173 7.27 18.06 37.36
CA ASN A 173 7.41 18.91 38.54
C ASN A 173 6.21 18.79 39.49
N LYS A 174 4.98 18.75 38.96
CA LYS A 174 3.76 18.52 39.76
C LYS A 174 3.77 17.15 40.44
N LEU A 175 4.22 16.11 39.74
CA LEU A 175 4.36 14.76 40.29
C LEU A 175 5.37 14.73 41.46
N LYS A 176 6.54 15.38 41.31
CA LYS A 176 7.53 15.51 42.40
C LYS A 176 6.98 16.25 43.62
N LYS A 177 6.16 17.28 43.40
CA LYS A 177 5.50 18.06 44.47
C LYS A 177 4.24 17.37 45.03
N ARG A 178 3.90 16.15 44.58
CA ARG A 178 2.66 15.42 44.95
C ARG A 178 1.38 16.20 44.62
N GLN A 179 1.43 17.09 43.64
CA GLN A 179 0.29 17.87 43.12
C GLN A 179 -0.42 17.19 41.95
N MET A 180 0.11 16.06 41.50
CA MET A 180 -0.43 15.23 40.42
C MET A 180 -0.22 13.77 40.80
N THR A 181 -1.19 12.92 40.47
CA THR A 181 -1.07 11.46 40.66
C THR A 181 -0.29 10.82 39.51
N LYS A 182 0.26 9.62 39.74
CA LYS A 182 0.95 8.88 38.68
C LYS A 182 0.04 8.57 37.48
N ALA A 183 -1.22 8.21 37.73
CA ALA A 183 -2.19 7.94 36.66
C ALA A 183 -2.41 9.17 35.76
N GLN A 184 -2.60 10.35 36.36
CA GLN A 184 -2.75 11.60 35.59
C GLN A 184 -1.52 11.94 34.76
N TYR A 185 -0.32 11.67 35.29
CA TYR A 185 0.92 11.84 34.54
C TYR A 185 1.00 10.86 33.37
N ASP A 186 0.68 9.59 33.60
CA ASP A 186 0.75 8.53 32.59
C ASP A 186 -0.23 8.81 31.44
N ASP A 187 -1.47 9.26 31.73
CA ASP A 187 -2.47 9.64 30.72
C ASP A 187 -2.00 10.83 29.86
N LEU A 188 -1.46 11.88 30.50
CA LEU A 188 -0.89 13.03 29.79
C LEU A 188 0.31 12.61 28.94
N TYR A 189 1.18 11.77 29.50
CA TYR A 189 2.34 11.25 28.79
C TYR A 189 1.94 10.49 27.53
N GLN A 190 0.92 9.61 27.60
CA GLN A 190 0.44 8.89 26.43
C GLN A 190 -0.09 9.84 25.36
N THR A 191 -0.86 10.86 25.76
CA THR A 191 -1.40 11.86 24.83
C THR A 191 -0.26 12.61 24.11
N VAL A 192 0.68 13.17 24.87
CA VAL A 192 1.82 13.93 24.32
C VAL A 192 2.74 13.02 23.49
N HIS A 193 2.92 11.77 23.90
CA HIS A 193 3.70 10.79 23.15
C HIS A 193 3.10 10.54 21.76
N LEU A 194 1.79 10.31 21.67
CA LEU A 194 1.09 10.12 20.39
C LEU A 194 1.18 11.36 19.50
N GLU A 195 1.08 12.56 20.07
CA GLU A 195 1.24 13.81 19.31
C GLU A 195 2.64 13.96 18.72
N HIS A 196 3.70 13.73 19.51
CA HIS A 196 5.07 13.82 19.02
C HIS A 196 5.41 12.70 18.03
N GLN A 197 4.86 11.50 18.23
CA GLN A 197 4.98 10.42 17.24
C GLN A 197 4.33 10.82 15.91
N ALA A 198 3.14 11.44 15.94
CA ALA A 198 2.47 11.95 14.74
C ALA A 198 3.29 13.06 14.05
N LYS A 199 3.88 14.00 14.82
CA LYS A 199 4.75 15.05 14.27
C LYS A 199 5.97 14.44 13.54
N VAL A 200 6.67 13.49 14.17
CA VAL A 200 7.81 12.80 13.55
C VAL A 200 7.38 12.02 12.30
N ALA A 201 6.21 11.40 12.32
CA ALA A 201 5.64 10.72 11.16
C ALA A 201 5.41 11.68 9.98
N THR A 202 4.83 12.86 10.25
CA THR A 202 4.63 13.90 9.23
C THR A 202 5.96 14.42 8.66
N GLU A 203 6.96 14.66 9.51
CA GLU A 203 8.29 15.07 9.03
C GLU A 203 8.95 13.99 8.17
N PHE A 204 8.77 12.71 8.53
CA PHE A 204 9.24 11.61 7.70
C PHE A 204 8.57 11.60 6.32
N GLU A 205 7.24 11.77 6.27
CA GLU A 205 6.47 11.77 5.02
C GLU A 205 6.81 12.96 4.11
N LYS A 206 7.18 14.13 4.67
CA LYS A 206 7.65 15.30 3.88
C LYS A 206 8.93 15.01 3.08
N ILE A 207 9.76 14.08 3.52
CA ILE A 207 10.98 13.66 2.80
C ILE A 207 10.68 12.53 1.81
N HIS A 208 9.67 11.71 2.11
CA HIS A 208 9.34 10.49 1.36
C HIS A 208 8.07 10.69 0.53
N THR A 209 8.15 11.63 -0.41
CA THR A 209 7.05 12.02 -1.29
C THR A 209 7.02 11.24 -2.61
N VAL A 210 5.90 11.31 -3.33
CA VAL A 210 5.76 10.69 -4.65
C VAL A 210 6.59 11.38 -5.73
N GLU A 211 6.86 12.68 -5.61
CA GLU A 211 7.77 13.41 -6.50
C GLU A 211 9.18 12.86 -6.38
N ARG A 212 9.62 12.53 -5.17
CA ARG A 212 10.89 11.83 -4.97
C ARG A 212 10.86 10.45 -5.60
N ALA A 213 9.79 9.68 -5.43
CA ALA A 213 9.63 8.36 -6.04
C ALA A 213 9.68 8.43 -7.57
N GLN A 214 9.12 9.48 -8.17
CA GLN A 214 9.24 9.75 -9.61
C GLN A 214 10.69 10.09 -10.00
N LYS A 215 11.35 10.98 -9.26
CA LYS A 215 12.74 11.39 -9.52
C LYS A 215 13.72 10.22 -9.51
N VAL A 216 13.50 9.22 -8.65
CA VAL A 216 14.33 8.00 -8.61
C VAL A 216 13.85 6.89 -9.57
N GLY A 217 12.80 7.15 -10.36
CA GLY A 217 12.31 6.25 -11.40
C GLY A 217 11.42 5.11 -10.91
N SER A 218 10.98 5.13 -9.64
CA SER A 218 10.07 4.14 -9.05
C SER A 218 8.61 4.32 -9.51
N ILE A 219 8.23 5.56 -9.81
CA ILE A 219 6.94 5.93 -10.40
C ILE A 219 7.24 6.66 -11.71
N ASP A 220 6.42 6.44 -12.72
CA ASP A 220 6.65 7.03 -14.02
C ASP A 220 6.04 8.42 -14.20
N ALA A 221 4.88 8.66 -13.60
CA ALA A 221 4.16 9.91 -13.69
C ALA A 221 3.31 10.16 -12.45
N ILE A 222 3.07 11.44 -12.17
CA ILE A 222 2.13 11.91 -11.16
C ILE A 222 1.02 12.64 -11.91
N ILE A 223 -0.23 12.32 -11.60
CA ILE A 223 -1.41 12.87 -12.28
C ILE A 223 -2.46 13.35 -11.29
N GLY A 224 -3.23 14.37 -11.68
CA GLY A 224 -4.39 14.79 -10.91
C GLY A 224 -5.54 13.79 -11.01
N ALA A 225 -6.35 13.67 -9.95
CA ALA A 225 -7.48 12.74 -9.92
C ALA A 225 -8.49 12.96 -11.07
N GLY A 226 -8.70 14.22 -11.48
CA GLY A 226 -9.58 14.57 -12.61
C GLY A 226 -9.09 14.08 -13.98
N GLN A 227 -7.80 13.74 -14.11
CA GLN A 227 -7.19 13.25 -15.34
C GLN A 227 -7.16 11.71 -15.41
N LEU A 228 -7.47 11.02 -14.30
CA LEU A 228 -7.27 9.58 -14.15
C LEU A 228 -7.92 8.76 -15.26
N ARG A 229 -9.19 9.02 -15.57
CA ARG A 229 -9.91 8.25 -16.60
C ARG A 229 -9.30 8.44 -18.00
N ALA A 230 -8.98 9.68 -18.36
CA ALA A 230 -8.38 10.00 -19.64
C ALA A 230 -6.98 9.37 -19.78
N PHE A 231 -6.18 9.47 -18.72
CA PHE A 231 -4.85 8.86 -18.64
C PHE A 231 -4.90 7.34 -18.81
N ILE A 232 -5.78 6.64 -18.08
CA ILE A 232 -5.97 5.20 -18.23
C ILE A 232 -6.34 4.88 -19.69
N GLY A 233 -7.25 5.64 -20.29
CA GLY A 233 -7.64 5.47 -21.69
C GLY A 233 -6.46 5.52 -22.65
N SER A 234 -5.58 6.53 -22.54
CA SER A 234 -4.42 6.65 -23.43
C SER A 234 -3.40 5.54 -23.22
N GLU A 235 -3.13 5.15 -21.97
CA GLU A 235 -2.21 4.05 -21.66
C GLU A 235 -2.74 2.69 -22.15
N LEU A 236 -4.06 2.48 -22.07
CA LEU A 236 -4.70 1.28 -22.63
C LEU A 236 -4.58 1.26 -24.16
N GLU A 237 -4.89 2.36 -24.84
CA GLU A 237 -4.78 2.46 -26.30
C GLU A 237 -3.34 2.17 -26.76
N PHE A 238 -2.36 2.85 -26.15
CA PHE A 238 -0.95 2.64 -26.45
C PHE A 238 -0.50 1.22 -26.15
N GLY A 239 -0.81 0.71 -24.96
CA GLY A 239 -0.38 -0.60 -24.49
C GLY A 239 -0.95 -1.73 -25.33
N VAL A 240 -2.24 -1.68 -25.65
CA VAL A 240 -2.92 -2.70 -26.46
C VAL A 240 -2.34 -2.71 -27.87
N LYS A 241 -2.18 -1.54 -28.50
CA LYS A 241 -1.58 -1.43 -29.84
C LYS A 241 -0.18 -2.04 -29.86
N LYS A 242 0.68 -1.66 -28.91
CA LYS A 242 2.05 -2.20 -28.78
C LYS A 242 2.06 -3.72 -28.60
N TYR A 243 1.16 -4.25 -27.77
CA TYR A 243 1.07 -5.69 -27.52
C TYR A 243 0.66 -6.47 -28.79
N LEU A 244 -0.36 -5.98 -29.50
CA LEU A 244 -0.83 -6.59 -30.75
C LEU A 244 0.21 -6.51 -31.88
N GLU A 245 0.98 -5.43 -31.96
CA GLU A 245 2.09 -5.30 -32.91
C GLU A 245 3.21 -6.29 -32.61
N ALA A 246 3.61 -6.43 -31.34
CA ALA A 246 4.61 -7.41 -30.92
C ALA A 246 4.17 -8.86 -31.22
N ALA A 247 2.88 -9.17 -31.08
CA ALA A 247 2.34 -10.49 -31.39
C ALA A 247 2.33 -10.84 -32.89
N LYS A 248 2.39 -9.84 -33.78
CA LYS A 248 2.45 -10.02 -35.24
C LYS A 248 3.86 -10.34 -35.76
N VAL A 249 4.90 -10.08 -34.98
CA VAL A 249 6.29 -10.38 -35.38
C VAL A 249 6.53 -11.88 -35.22
N PRO A 250 6.85 -12.64 -36.29
CA PRO A 250 7.13 -14.07 -36.16
C PRO A 250 8.30 -14.28 -35.21
N SER A 251 8.14 -15.19 -34.25
CA SER A 251 9.26 -15.68 -33.44
C SER A 251 10.35 -16.18 -34.39
N LYS A 252 11.48 -15.46 -34.44
CA LYS A 252 12.70 -16.00 -35.04
C LYS A 252 13.12 -17.18 -34.16
N LYS A 253 12.84 -18.39 -34.64
CA LYS A 253 13.43 -19.63 -34.13
C LYS A 253 14.92 -19.63 -34.40
#